data_AF-A0A3P8KKG6-F1
#
_entry.id   AF-A0A3P8KKG6-F1
#
_cell.length_a   1.000
_cell.length_b   1.000
_cell.length_c   1.000
_cell.angle_alpha   90.00
_cell.angle_beta   90.00
_cell.angle_gamma   90.00
#
_symmetry.space_group_name_H-M   'P 1'
#
loop_
_entity.id
_entity.type
_entity.pdbx_description
1 polymer ?
#
loop_
_entity_poly.entity_id
_entity_poly.type
_entity_poly.pdbx_seq_one_letter_code
_entity_poly.pdbx_strand_id
1 'polypeptide(L)'
;MHVVTEVQHIVILAEHKLLDYKDVEKRFTQIKPLRYPRWLLVLMVGLSCACFCKLNNGGWDGALVTFCASTVAMYIRQLLTHRSMHPQINFCITAFVATTISGLMLRLPTFASTPTVAMAASVLLLVPGFPLINAVADMFKGHINTGLARWALASLLTLATCIGVVMAMTMWGLRGWA
;
A
#
# COMPACT_ATOMS: atom_id res chain seq x y z
N MET A 1 1.55 12.89 -9.38
CA MET A 1 1.58 13.22 -10.81
C MET A 1 1.01 14.59 -11.10
N HIS A 2 -0.20 14.97 -10.62
CA HIS A 2 -0.80 16.30 -10.87
C HIS A 2 0.17 17.48 -10.66
N VAL A 3 0.84 17.53 -9.50
CA VAL A 3 1.82 18.60 -9.19
C VAL A 3 2.97 18.64 -10.22
N VAL A 4 3.46 17.49 -10.67
CA VAL A 4 4.56 17.40 -11.64
C VAL A 4 4.09 17.88 -13.02
N THR A 5 2.89 17.50 -13.45
CA THR A 5 2.29 17.99 -14.69
C THR A 5 2.02 19.49 -14.66
N GLU A 6 1.51 20.04 -13.55
CA GLU A 6 1.30 21.48 -13.40
C GLU A 6 2.62 22.26 -13.47
N VAL A 7 3.66 21.77 -12.78
CA VAL A 7 5.00 22.35 -12.86
C VAL A 7 5.54 22.28 -14.29
N GLN A 8 5.40 21.14 -14.97
CA GLN A 8 5.85 20.98 -16.35
C GLN A 8 5.10 21.92 -17.30
N HIS A 9 3.79 22.10 -17.12
CA HIS A 9 3.00 23.02 -17.92
C HIS A 9 3.44 24.48 -17.73
N ILE A 10 3.71 24.89 -16.49
CA ILE A 10 4.21 26.24 -16.17
C ILE A 10 5.59 26.47 -16.81
N VAL A 11 6.48 25.48 -16.77
CA VAL A 11 7.80 25.56 -17.39
C VAL A 11 7.69 25.72 -18.91
N ILE A 12 6.85 24.92 -19.58
CA ILE A 12 6.61 25.03 -21.03
C ILE A 12 6.05 26.41 -21.41
N LEU A 13 5.09 26.92 -20.63
CA LEU A 13 4.49 28.25 -20.84
C LEU A 13 5.51 29.39 -20.66
N ALA A 14 6.42 29.26 -19.69
CA ALA A 14 7.51 30.21 -19.48
C ALA A 14 8.55 30.15 -20.62
N GLU A 15 8.87 28.95 -21.11
CA GLU A 15 9.82 28.73 -22.21
C GLU A 15 9.33 29.34 -23.53
N HIS A 16 8.01 29.26 -23.79
CA HIS A 16 7.36 29.94 -24.91
C HIS A 16 7.17 31.46 -24.72
N LYS A 17 7.70 32.06 -23.65
CA LYS A 17 7.55 33.49 -23.28
C LYS A 17 6.09 33.96 -23.17
N LEU A 18 5.18 33.03 -22.91
CA LEU A 18 3.76 33.34 -22.70
C LEU A 18 3.47 33.76 -21.26
N LEU A 19 4.42 33.57 -20.35
CA LEU A 19 4.33 33.91 -18.92
C LEU A 19 5.52 34.77 -18.49
N ASP A 20 5.24 35.87 -17.79
CA ASP A 20 6.24 36.71 -17.13
C ASP A 20 6.62 36.13 -15.75
N TYR A 21 7.75 36.57 -15.18
CA TYR A 21 8.28 36.04 -13.92
C TYR A 21 7.25 36.08 -12.78
N LYS A 22 6.44 37.16 -12.71
CA LYS A 22 5.39 37.34 -11.69
C LYS A 22 4.25 36.34 -11.84
N ASP A 23 3.90 35.96 -13.06
CA ASP A 23 2.82 35.00 -13.34
C ASP A 23 3.26 33.57 -13.04
N VAL A 24 4.55 33.26 -13.26
CA VAL A 24 5.15 31.99 -12.84
C VAL A 24 5.06 31.83 -11.32
N GLU A 25 5.50 32.84 -10.55
CA GLU A 25 5.45 32.81 -9.08
C GLU A 25 4.02 32.64 -8.55
N LYS A 26 3.06 33.33 -9.16
CA LYS A 26 1.64 33.22 -8.82
C LYS A 26 1.05 31.84 -9.13
N ARG A 27 1.45 31.20 -10.22
CA ARG A 27 0.98 29.83 -10.54
C ARG A 27 1.64 28.79 -9.67
N PHE A 28 2.92 28.92 -9.37
CA PHE A 28 3.62 28.01 -8.43
C PHE A 28 2.98 28.01 -7.04
N THR A 29 2.60 29.19 -6.53
CA THR A 29 1.93 29.33 -5.22
C THR A 29 0.52 28.75 -5.20
N GLN A 30 -0.13 28.59 -6.36
CA GLN A 30 -1.47 28.02 -6.49
C GLN A 30 -1.47 26.48 -6.64
N ILE A 31 -0.32 25.84 -6.84
CA ILE A 31 -0.25 24.39 -7.00
C ILE A 31 -0.62 23.71 -5.69
N LYS A 32 -1.88 23.28 -5.58
CA LYS A 32 -2.35 22.48 -4.45
C LYS A 32 -2.24 20.99 -4.79
N PRO A 33 -1.61 20.17 -3.93
CA PRO A 33 -1.64 18.73 -4.12
C PRO A 33 -3.07 18.24 -3.90
N LEU A 34 -3.68 17.60 -4.91
CA LEU A 34 -4.94 16.89 -4.72
C LEU A 34 -4.72 15.76 -3.72
N ARG A 35 -5.46 15.81 -2.60
CA ARG A 35 -5.45 14.77 -1.57
C ARG A 35 -6.84 14.17 -1.50
N TYR A 36 -6.93 12.87 -1.72
CA TYR A 36 -8.17 12.13 -1.49
C TYR A 36 -8.49 12.07 0.01
N PRO A 37 -9.78 12.09 0.40
CA PRO A 37 -10.16 11.93 1.79
C PRO A 37 -9.72 10.55 2.30
N ARG A 38 -9.15 10.54 3.52
CA ARG A 38 -8.53 9.36 4.13
C ARG A 38 -9.48 8.17 4.23
N TRP A 39 -10.72 8.42 4.64
CA TRP A 39 -11.79 7.42 4.78
C TRP A 39 -12.13 6.72 3.47
N LEU A 40 -12.21 7.48 2.37
CA LEU A 40 -12.46 6.91 1.03
C LEU A 40 -11.32 5.98 0.62
N LEU A 41 -10.08 6.39 0.89
CA LEU A 41 -8.89 5.62 0.56
C LEU A 41 -8.86 4.28 1.33
N VAL A 42 -9.20 4.30 2.62
CA VAL A 42 -9.30 3.08 3.45
C VAL A 42 -10.37 2.13 2.89
N LEU A 43 -11.56 2.65 2.58
CA LEU A 43 -12.68 1.85 2.08
C LEU A 43 -12.39 1.23 0.70
N MET A 44 -11.82 2.02 -0.22
CA MET A 44 -11.46 1.54 -1.56
C MET A 44 -10.37 0.45 -1.50
N VAL A 45 -9.39 0.58 -0.61
CA VAL A 45 -8.34 -0.44 -0.43
C VAL A 45 -8.92 -1.72 0.17
N GLY A 46 -9.77 -1.61 1.20
CA GLY A 46 -10.47 -2.77 1.77
C GLY A 46 -11.30 -3.52 0.72
N LEU A 47 -12.06 -2.79 -0.10
CA LEU A 47 -12.90 -3.36 -1.16
C LEU A 47 -12.07 -4.03 -2.26
N SER A 48 -10.91 -3.45 -2.60
CA SER A 48 -9.96 -4.06 -3.54
C SER A 48 -9.42 -5.40 -3.04
N CYS A 49 -9.00 -5.48 -1.77
CA CYS A 49 -8.51 -6.71 -1.15
C CYS A 49 -9.62 -7.78 -1.06
N ALA A 50 -10.85 -7.38 -0.74
CA ALA A 50 -12.01 -8.28 -0.70
C ALA A 50 -12.33 -8.88 -2.08
N CYS A 51 -12.32 -8.04 -3.13
CA CYS A 51 -12.51 -8.49 -4.51
C CYS A 51 -11.40 -9.47 -4.94
N PHE A 52 -10.15 -9.20 -4.57
CA PHE A 52 -9.03 -10.09 -4.84
C PHE A 52 -9.20 -11.46 -4.16
N CYS A 53 -9.66 -11.49 -2.91
CA CYS A 53 -9.96 -12.75 -2.21
C CYS A 53 -11.05 -13.54 -2.95
N LYS A 54 -12.14 -12.88 -3.36
CA LYS A 54 -13.22 -13.51 -4.12
C LYS A 54 -12.72 -14.10 -5.46
N LEU A 55 -11.85 -13.38 -6.18
CA LEU A 55 -11.27 -13.84 -7.45
C LEU A 55 -10.38 -15.09 -7.28
N ASN A 56 -9.73 -15.23 -6.13
CA ASN A 56 -8.93 -16.42 -5.80
C ASN A 56 -9.76 -17.54 -5.13
N ASN A 57 -11.06 -17.62 -5.44
CA ASN A 57 -11.99 -18.61 -4.89
C ASN A 57 -12.14 -18.56 -3.36
N GLY A 58 -11.98 -17.38 -2.74
CA GLY A 58 -12.09 -17.16 -1.30
C GLY A 58 -13.49 -17.26 -0.70
N GLY A 59 -14.52 -17.39 -1.54
CA GLY A 59 -15.92 -17.27 -1.14
C GLY A 59 -16.31 -15.84 -0.75
N TRP A 60 -17.61 -15.64 -0.50
CA TRP A 60 -18.12 -14.34 -0.01
C TRP A 60 -17.71 -14.09 1.45
N ASP A 61 -17.62 -15.16 2.22
CA ASP A 61 -17.22 -15.16 3.63
C ASP A 61 -15.76 -14.70 3.79
N GLY A 62 -14.84 -15.25 2.98
CA GLY A 62 -13.44 -14.83 2.96
C GLY A 62 -13.29 -13.37 2.52
N ALA A 63 -14.08 -12.93 1.52
CA ALA A 63 -14.06 -11.54 1.07
C ALA A 63 -14.47 -10.56 2.19
N LEU A 64 -15.47 -10.90 3.02
CA LEU A 64 -15.90 -10.06 4.14
C LEU A 64 -14.84 -10.01 5.25
N VAL A 65 -14.21 -11.13 5.56
CA VAL A 65 -13.08 -11.19 6.51
C VAL A 65 -11.91 -10.34 6.03
N THR A 66 -11.50 -10.50 4.76
CA THR A 66 -10.43 -9.71 4.16
C THR A 66 -10.80 -8.22 4.13
N PHE A 67 -12.04 -7.87 3.82
CA PHE A 67 -12.52 -6.48 3.85
C PHE A 67 -12.31 -5.84 5.22
N CYS A 68 -12.79 -6.50 6.29
CA CYS A 68 -12.66 -5.99 7.65
C CYS A 68 -11.19 -5.88 8.08
N ALA A 69 -10.40 -6.94 7.84
CA ALA A 69 -8.98 -6.96 8.18
C ALA A 69 -8.18 -5.86 7.47
N SER A 70 -8.33 -5.73 6.15
CA SER A 70 -7.61 -4.73 5.35
C SER A 70 -8.06 -3.29 5.65
N THR A 71 -9.35 -3.06 5.93
CA THR A 71 -9.86 -1.74 6.31
C THR A 71 -9.23 -1.27 7.63
N VAL A 72 -9.22 -2.12 8.65
CA VAL A 72 -8.61 -1.79 9.95
C VAL A 72 -7.09 -1.62 9.82
N ALA A 73 -6.42 -2.53 9.10
CA ALA A 73 -4.98 -2.43 8.87
C ALA A 73 -4.62 -1.12 8.14
N MET A 74 -5.36 -0.75 7.09
CA MET A 74 -5.09 0.49 6.35
C MET A 74 -5.38 1.74 7.19
N TYR A 75 -6.38 1.71 8.06
CA TYR A 75 -6.64 2.79 9.02
C TYR A 75 -5.46 2.98 10.00
N ILE A 76 -4.96 1.88 10.58
CA ILE A 76 -3.79 1.91 11.48
C ILE A 76 -2.55 2.42 10.73
N ARG A 77 -2.32 1.95 9.50
CA ARG A 77 -1.22 2.41 8.66
C ARG A 77 -1.26 3.92 8.44
N GLN A 78 -2.43 4.49 8.17
CA GLN A 78 -2.60 5.94 8.01
C GLN A 78 -2.30 6.69 9.31
N LEU A 79 -2.73 6.16 10.46
CA LEU A 79 -2.46 6.75 11.77
C LEU A 79 -0.96 6.75 12.10
N LEU A 80 -0.26 5.64 11.86
CA LEU A 80 1.19 5.53 12.06
C LEU A 80 1.97 6.43 11.11
N THR A 81 1.51 6.55 9.86
CA THR A 81 2.12 7.47 8.88
C THR A 81 1.99 8.92 9.33
N HIS A 82 0.85 9.29 9.93
CA HIS A 82 0.65 10.63 10.49
C HIS A 82 1.57 10.93 11.68
N ARG A 83 2.02 9.90 12.39
CA ARG A 83 2.99 10.02 13.49
C ARG A 83 4.45 10.03 13.02
N SER A 84 4.69 10.10 11.70
CA SER A 84 6.04 10.15 11.10
C SER A 84 6.92 8.95 11.45
N MET A 85 6.30 7.78 11.68
CA MET A 85 7.03 6.54 11.97
C MET A 85 7.82 6.05 10.75
N HIS A 86 8.95 5.38 10.99
CA HIS A 86 9.76 4.80 9.92
C HIS A 86 8.92 3.82 9.06
N PRO A 87 8.96 3.89 7.72
CA PRO A 87 8.10 3.08 6.84
C PRO A 87 8.17 1.57 7.10
N GLN A 88 9.33 1.03 7.44
CA GLN A 88 9.50 -0.39 7.76
C GLN A 88 8.69 -0.81 8.99
N ILE A 89 8.73 -0.01 10.06
CA ILE A 89 8.00 -0.28 11.30
C ILE A 89 6.51 -0.21 11.03
N ASN A 90 6.07 0.80 10.26
CA ASN A 90 4.68 0.93 9.86
C ASN A 90 4.20 -0.30 9.08
N PHE A 91 5.01 -0.80 8.14
CA PHE A 91 4.67 -2.00 7.36
C PHE A 91 4.63 -3.25 8.25
N CYS A 92 5.58 -3.42 9.17
CA CYS A 92 5.59 -4.54 10.11
C CYS A 92 4.33 -4.56 11.00
N ILE A 93 3.99 -3.44 11.64
CA ILE A 93 2.81 -3.33 12.52
C ILE A 93 1.52 -3.53 11.72
N THR A 94 1.43 -2.92 10.53
CA THR A 94 0.24 -3.06 9.68
C THR A 94 0.05 -4.52 9.24
N ALA A 95 1.13 -5.22 8.87
CA ALA A 95 1.07 -6.64 8.50
C ALA A 95 0.65 -7.52 9.68
N PHE A 96 1.19 -7.22 10.86
CA PHE A 96 0.85 -7.91 12.10
C PHE A 96 -0.64 -7.77 12.44
N VAL A 97 -1.19 -6.55 12.34
CA VAL A 97 -2.61 -6.31 12.62
C VAL A 97 -3.51 -6.96 11.56
N ALA A 98 -3.18 -6.83 10.27
CA ALA A 98 -3.93 -7.47 9.19
C ALA A 98 -4.01 -8.99 9.39
N THR A 99 -2.87 -9.62 9.68
CA THR A 99 -2.76 -11.08 9.90
C THR A 99 -3.45 -11.51 11.20
N THR A 100 -3.38 -10.70 12.26
CA THR A 100 -4.06 -10.98 13.54
C THR A 100 -5.58 -10.94 13.37
N ILE A 101 -6.13 -9.91 12.72
CA ILE A 101 -7.57 -9.77 12.54
C ILE A 101 -8.13 -10.86 11.63
N SER A 102 -7.48 -11.08 10.48
CA SER A 102 -7.89 -12.16 9.57
C SER A 102 -7.76 -13.53 10.24
N GLY A 103 -6.64 -13.80 10.91
CA GLY A 103 -6.41 -15.06 11.62
C GLY A 103 -7.38 -15.33 12.77
N LEU A 104 -7.75 -14.32 13.55
CA LEU A 104 -8.74 -14.46 14.62
C LEU A 104 -10.15 -14.67 14.07
N MET A 105 -10.51 -13.97 12.99
CA MET A 105 -11.81 -14.16 12.34
C MET A 105 -11.97 -15.55 11.72
N LEU A 106 -10.89 -16.12 11.17
CA LEU A 106 -10.91 -17.48 10.62
C LEU A 106 -11.10 -18.58 11.67
N ARG A 107 -10.77 -18.32 12.94
CA ARG A 107 -11.04 -19.25 14.05
C ARG A 107 -12.51 -19.30 14.46
N LEU A 108 -13.36 -18.36 14.01
CA LEU A 108 -14.78 -18.41 14.28
C LEU A 108 -15.42 -19.56 13.49
N PRO A 109 -16.31 -20.36 14.10
CA PRO A 109 -16.89 -21.56 13.49
C PRO A 109 -17.71 -21.27 12.23
N THR A 110 -18.14 -20.02 12.03
CA THR A 110 -18.84 -19.54 10.83
C THR A 110 -17.94 -19.38 9.62
N PHE A 111 -16.61 -19.26 9.81
CA PHE A 111 -15.63 -18.97 8.75
C PHE A 111 -14.57 -20.09 8.60
N ALA A 112 -14.69 -21.19 9.33
CA ALA A 112 -13.70 -22.27 9.38
C ALA A 112 -13.46 -22.98 8.03
N SER A 113 -14.41 -22.91 7.10
CA SER A 113 -14.32 -23.45 5.73
C SER A 113 -13.67 -22.48 4.74
N THR A 114 -13.35 -21.25 5.16
CA THR A 114 -12.80 -20.25 4.26
C THR A 114 -11.31 -20.50 4.01
N PRO A 115 -10.86 -20.37 2.77
CA PRO A 115 -9.49 -20.73 2.40
C PRO A 115 -8.47 -19.73 2.94
N THR A 116 -7.25 -20.24 3.17
CA THR A 116 -6.06 -19.50 3.62
C THR A 116 -5.72 -18.29 2.72
N VAL A 117 -6.28 -18.28 1.51
CA VAL A 117 -6.33 -17.15 0.57
C VAL A 117 -6.81 -15.85 1.22
N ALA A 118 -7.75 -15.90 2.19
CA ALA A 118 -8.25 -14.70 2.87
C ALA A 118 -7.19 -13.99 3.73
N MET A 119 -6.30 -14.76 4.38
CA MET A 119 -5.15 -14.20 5.11
C MET A 119 -4.14 -13.58 4.15
N ALA A 120 -3.78 -14.29 3.07
CA ALA A 120 -2.84 -13.78 2.07
C ALA A 120 -3.36 -12.49 1.42
N ALA A 121 -4.64 -12.45 1.05
CA ALA A 121 -5.27 -11.28 0.43
C ALA A 121 -5.26 -10.04 1.33
N SER A 122 -5.32 -10.22 2.66
CA SER A 122 -5.34 -9.11 3.60
C SER A 122 -4.02 -8.33 3.70
N VAL A 123 -2.89 -9.00 3.40
CA VAL A 123 -1.53 -8.44 3.49
C VAL A 123 -1.05 -7.84 2.16
N LEU A 124 -1.73 -8.12 1.04
CA LEU A 124 -1.33 -7.65 -0.30
C LEU A 124 -1.20 -6.13 -0.42
N LEU A 125 -1.94 -5.36 0.37
CA LEU A 125 -1.87 -3.90 0.37
C LEU A 125 -0.49 -3.34 0.80
N LEU A 126 0.37 -4.19 1.37
CA LEU A 126 1.72 -3.84 1.81
C LEU A 126 2.80 -4.22 0.80
N VAL A 127 2.47 -4.91 -0.30
CA VAL A 127 3.46 -5.22 -1.32
C VAL A 127 3.92 -3.90 -1.97
N PRO A 128 5.22 -3.56 -1.96
CA PRO A 128 5.74 -2.34 -2.55
C PRO A 128 5.82 -2.46 -4.07
N GLY A 129 4.66 -2.60 -4.74
CA GLY A 129 4.56 -2.81 -6.17
C GLY A 129 5.11 -1.64 -7.00
N PHE A 130 4.78 -0.40 -6.63
CA PHE A 130 5.28 0.78 -7.34
C PHE A 130 6.82 0.91 -7.30
N PRO A 131 7.49 0.78 -6.14
CA PRO A 131 8.95 0.70 -6.09
C PRO A 131 9.53 -0.43 -6.94
N LEU A 132 8.93 -1.62 -6.91
CA LEU A 132 9.44 -2.80 -7.61
C LEU A 132 9.35 -2.66 -9.13
N ILE A 133 8.22 -2.18 -9.65
CA ILE A 133 8.02 -1.91 -11.08
C ILE A 133 9.02 -0.83 -11.55
N ASN A 134 9.19 0.24 -10.78
CA ASN A 134 10.10 1.33 -11.13
C ASN A 134 11.58 0.90 -11.06
N ALA A 135 11.95 0.04 -10.11
CA ALA A 135 13.29 -0.51 -10.03
C ALA A 135 13.65 -1.28 -11.30
N VAL A 136 12.75 -2.16 -11.74
CA VAL A 136 12.89 -2.91 -12.99
C VAL A 136 12.99 -1.97 -14.20
N ALA A 137 12.08 -0.99 -14.28
CA ALA A 137 12.06 -0.04 -15.39
C ALA A 137 13.34 0.80 -15.48
N ASP A 138 13.92 1.21 -14.36
CA ASP A 138 15.17 1.97 -14.33
C ASP A 138 16.36 1.11 -14.76
N MET A 139 16.42 -0.17 -14.34
CA MET A 139 17.46 -1.11 -14.78
C MET A 139 17.41 -1.32 -16.29
N PHE A 140 16.21 -1.48 -16.87
CA PHE A 140 16.05 -1.59 -18.32
C PHE A 140 16.45 -0.34 -19.10
N LYS A 141 16.31 0.85 -18.49
CA LYS A 141 16.75 2.13 -19.09
C LYS A 141 18.24 2.41 -18.94
N GLY A 142 19.01 1.47 -18.37
CA GLY A 142 20.44 1.62 -18.12
C GLY A 142 20.79 2.39 -16.84
N HIS A 143 19.80 2.76 -16.02
CA HIS A 143 20.02 3.37 -14.71
C HIS A 143 20.08 2.31 -13.60
N ILE A 144 21.08 1.42 -13.72
CA ILE A 144 21.19 0.21 -12.88
C ILE A 144 21.35 0.55 -11.40
N ASN A 145 22.17 1.56 -11.06
CA ASN A 145 22.44 1.90 -9.66
C ASN A 145 21.18 2.42 -8.93
N THR A 146 20.38 3.26 -9.58
CA THR A 146 19.11 3.75 -9.02
C THR A 146 18.06 2.64 -8.96
N GLY A 147 18.04 1.76 -9.96
CA GLY A 147 17.18 0.58 -9.95
C GLY A 147 17.50 -0.36 -8.79
N LEU A 148 18.78 -0.65 -8.56
CA LEU A 148 19.24 -1.49 -7.45
C LEU A 148 18.89 -0.88 -6.08
N ALA A 149 19.04 0.44 -5.92
CA ALA A 149 18.65 1.13 -4.69
C ALA A 149 17.14 1.03 -4.42
N ARG A 150 16.29 1.21 -5.44
CA ARG A 150 14.82 1.04 -5.30
C ARG A 150 14.46 -0.41 -5.02
N TRP A 151 15.15 -1.36 -5.63
CA TRP A 151 14.96 -2.79 -5.40
C TRP A 151 15.29 -3.15 -3.94
N ALA A 152 16.42 -2.68 -3.42
CA ALA A 152 16.84 -2.91 -2.04
C ALA A 152 15.84 -2.32 -1.02
N LEU A 153 15.29 -1.14 -1.30
CA LEU A 153 14.23 -0.56 -0.46
C LEU A 153 12.95 -1.40 -0.51
N ALA A 154 12.55 -1.86 -1.70
CA ALA A 154 11.38 -2.73 -1.86
C ALA A 154 11.57 -4.06 -1.11
N SER A 155 12.74 -4.69 -1.21
CA SER A 155 13.02 -5.95 -0.52
C SER A 155 13.09 -5.79 1.00
N LEU A 156 13.59 -4.66 1.50
CA LEU A 156 13.62 -4.39 2.92
C LEU A 156 12.22 -4.13 3.50
N LEU A 157 11.34 -3.49 2.72
CA LEU A 157 9.93 -3.34 3.08
C LEU A 157 9.22 -4.70 3.08
N THR A 158 9.44 -5.57 2.07
CA THR A 158 8.83 -6.90 2.06
C THR A 158 9.33 -7.76 3.23
N LEU A 159 10.62 -7.70 3.54
CA LEU A 159 11.18 -8.40 4.70
C LEU A 159 10.53 -7.94 6.01
N ALA A 160 10.33 -6.62 6.18
CA ALA A 160 9.61 -6.09 7.33
C ALA A 160 8.14 -6.57 7.39
N THR A 161 7.46 -6.70 6.24
CA THR A 161 6.10 -7.27 6.20
C THR A 161 6.09 -8.75 6.58
N CYS A 162 7.04 -9.54 6.07
CA CYS A 162 7.16 -10.96 6.40
C CYS A 162 7.39 -11.17 7.91
N ILE A 163 8.24 -10.35 8.53
CA ILE A 163 8.46 -10.38 9.98
C ILE A 163 7.14 -10.15 10.74
N GLY A 164 6.37 -9.13 10.34
CA GLY A 164 5.08 -8.83 10.97
C GLY A 164 4.06 -9.96 10.81
N VAL A 165 4.00 -10.59 9.62
CA VAL A 165 3.13 -11.76 9.36
C VAL A 165 3.55 -12.94 10.22
N VAL A 166 4.82 -13.33 10.20
CA VAL A 166 5.33 -14.48 10.97
C VAL A 166 5.13 -14.26 12.47
N MET A 167 5.39 -13.05 12.97
CA MET A 167 5.17 -12.70 14.38
C MET A 167 3.70 -12.86 14.79
N ALA A 168 2.75 -12.46 13.94
CA ALA A 168 1.33 -12.69 14.19
C ALA A 168 1.01 -14.20 14.16
N MET A 169 1.52 -14.94 13.17
CA MET A 169 1.22 -16.36 13.04
C MET A 169 1.77 -17.19 14.21
N THR A 170 2.97 -16.88 14.71
CA THR A 170 3.56 -17.57 15.87
C THR A 170 2.79 -17.26 17.15
N MET A 171 2.42 -15.99 17.37
CA MET A 171 1.70 -15.57 18.56
C MET A 171 0.29 -16.18 18.64
N TRP A 172 -0.40 -16.27 17.51
CA TRP A 172 -1.76 -16.81 17.44
C TRP A 172 -1.81 -18.30 17.07
N GLY A 173 -0.67 -18.98 16.91
CA GLY A 173 -0.60 -20.40 16.55
C GLY A 173 -1.33 -20.74 15.25
N LEU A 174 -1.36 -19.83 14.27
CA LEU A 174 -2.05 -20.02 12.99
C LEU A 174 -1.14 -20.84 12.04
N ARG A 175 -1.26 -22.16 12.08
CA ARG A 175 -0.65 -23.08 11.10
C ARG A 175 -1.47 -23.09 9.79
N GLY A 176 -1.48 -21.98 9.06
CA GLY A 176 -2.35 -21.79 7.88
C GLY A 176 -1.64 -21.73 6.52
N TRP A 177 -0.39 -22.16 6.41
CA TRP A 177 0.38 -22.16 5.15
C TRP A 177 0.93 -23.56 4.80
N ALA A 178 0.16 -24.60 5.11
CA ALA A 178 0.42 -25.98 4.69
C ALA A 178 -0.80 -26.52 3.95
#